data_AF-A0A2S2N9B3-F1
#
_entry.id   AF-A0A2S2N9B3-F1
#
_cell.length_a   1.000
_cell.length_b   1.000
_cell.length_c   1.000
_cell.angle_alpha   90.00
_cell.angle_beta   90.00
_cell.angle_gamma   90.00
#
_symmetry.space_group_name_H-M   'P 1'
#
loop_
_entity.id
_entity.type
_entity.pdbx_description
1 polymer ?
#
loop_
_entity_poly.entity_id
_entity_poly.type
_entity_poly.pdbx_seq_one_letter_code
_entity_poly.pdbx_strand_id
1 'polypeptide(L)'
;WGQINLLMKEMKKNDDTKKSRYGRISNKRKFNEELDLSLASNNTSNGKRNVFNIGDMVWAKTGKYPVWPGIVITDPETNKFSKNKNMVPMLHIYYCNDAYKRNWIKMKQISKFSGKEEILAEVPKILTQISRSKLKIKWNQAVEEAEFLAAMNR
;
A
#
# COMPACT_ATOMS: atom_id res chain seq x y z
N TRP A 1 -14.33 -11.13 -6.86
CA TRP A 1 -14.38 -11.60 -5.45
C TRP A 1 -13.75 -12.97 -5.21
N GLY A 2 -14.10 -14.03 -5.95
CA GLY A 2 -13.53 -15.37 -5.72
C GLY A 2 -12.01 -15.49 -5.93
N GLN A 3 -11.46 -14.78 -6.92
CA GLN A 3 -10.04 -14.83 -7.27
C GLN A 3 -9.15 -14.05 -6.29
N ILE A 4 -9.66 -12.93 -5.74
CA ILE A 4 -9.00 -12.19 -4.65
C ILE A 4 -8.98 -13.02 -3.37
N ASN A 5 -10.08 -13.69 -3.03
CA ASN A 5 -10.11 -14.59 -1.87
C ASN A 5 -9.16 -15.79 -2.05
N LEU A 6 -9.00 -16.29 -3.27
CA LEU A 6 -8.04 -17.34 -3.59
C LEU A 6 -6.60 -16.85 -3.44
N LEU A 7 -6.28 -15.65 -3.96
CA LEU A 7 -4.98 -15.01 -3.78
C LEU A 7 -4.69 -14.79 -2.28
N MET A 8 -5.66 -14.28 -1.52
CA MET A 8 -5.55 -14.09 -0.07
C MET A 8 -5.35 -15.43 0.68
N LYS A 9 -5.99 -16.52 0.22
CA LYS A 9 -5.85 -17.86 0.81
C LYS A 9 -4.48 -18.49 0.49
N GLU A 10 -3.97 -18.29 -0.72
CA GLU A 10 -2.62 -18.70 -1.11
C GLU A 10 -1.54 -17.90 -0.37
N MET A 11 -1.77 -16.61 -0.13
CA MET A 11 -0.90 -15.75 0.67
C MET A 11 -0.84 -16.19 2.13
N LYS A 12 -1.96 -16.69 2.70
CA LYS A 12 -2.02 -17.18 4.08
C LYS A 12 -1.27 -18.50 4.28
N LYS A 13 -1.34 -19.42 3.32
CA LYS A 13 -0.67 -20.74 3.38
C LYS A 13 0.87 -20.66 3.37
N ASN A 14 1.42 -19.58 2.81
CA ASN A 14 2.86 -19.33 2.73
C ASN A 14 3.44 -18.56 3.93
N ASP A 15 2.59 -18.05 4.83
CA ASP A 15 3.01 -17.28 6.02
C ASP A 15 3.43 -18.22 7.17
N ASP A 16 2.73 -19.35 7.31
CA ASP A 16 3.01 -20.35 8.36
C ASP A 16 4.40 -21.00 8.24
N THR A 17 5.01 -20.98 7.04
CA THR A 17 6.36 -21.54 6.81
C THR A 17 7.50 -20.59 7.18
N LYS A 18 7.24 -19.32 7.53
CA LYS A 18 8.30 -18.29 7.68
C LYS A 18 8.38 -17.62 9.06
N LYS A 19 7.71 -18.18 10.07
CA LYS A 19 7.62 -17.69 11.47
C LYS A 19 8.94 -17.53 12.25
N SER A 20 10.12 -17.73 11.63
CA SER A 20 11.41 -17.74 12.33
C SER A 20 12.15 -16.39 12.40
N ARG A 21 11.73 -15.30 11.74
CA ARG A 21 12.66 -14.17 11.53
C ARG A 21 12.34 -12.80 12.11
N TYR A 22 11.20 -12.56 12.77
CA TYR A 22 11.05 -11.32 13.55
C TYR A 22 10.28 -11.58 14.85
N GLY A 23 10.95 -11.25 15.96
CA GLY A 23 10.52 -11.50 17.32
C GLY A 23 9.36 -10.64 17.80
N ARG A 24 8.75 -11.14 18.87
CA ARG A 24 7.63 -10.60 19.65
C ARG A 24 7.83 -9.14 20.06
N ILE A 25 6.73 -8.40 20.16
CA ILE A 25 6.34 -7.65 21.36
C ILE A 25 4.80 -7.60 21.40
N SER A 26 4.24 -8.18 22.46
CA SER A 26 2.84 -8.09 22.84
C SER A 26 2.57 -6.74 23.51
N ASN A 27 1.40 -6.15 23.27
CA ASN A 27 0.60 -5.55 24.35
C ASN A 27 -0.86 -5.42 23.92
N LYS A 28 -1.70 -6.20 24.59
CA LYS A 28 -3.14 -6.33 24.37
C LYS A 28 -3.83 -5.18 25.11
N ARG A 29 -4.40 -4.23 24.37
CA ARG A 29 -5.45 -3.34 24.92
C ARG A 29 -6.64 -3.42 23.98
N LYS A 30 -7.73 -3.98 24.50
CA LYS A 30 -9.08 -3.86 23.92
C LYS A 30 -9.43 -2.37 23.94
N PHE A 31 -9.95 -1.80 22.86
CA PHE A 31 -10.98 -0.75 22.93
C PHE A 31 -11.52 -0.32 21.55
N ASN A 32 -12.84 -0.28 21.51
CA ASN A 32 -13.86 0.47 20.74
C ASN A 32 -13.66 0.78 19.25
N GLU A 33 -14.57 0.19 18.46
CA GLU A 33 -14.67 0.10 17.01
C GLU A 33 -15.13 1.40 16.32
N GLU A 34 -15.77 2.30 17.07
CA GLU A 34 -16.47 3.46 16.50
C GLU A 34 -15.56 4.68 16.24
N LEU A 35 -14.35 4.71 16.82
CA LEU A 35 -13.46 5.88 16.74
C LEU A 35 -12.55 5.90 15.50
N ASP A 36 -12.35 4.76 14.82
CA ASP A 36 -11.32 4.59 13.77
C ASP A 36 -11.69 5.24 12.41
N LEU A 37 -12.98 5.48 12.14
CA LEU A 37 -13.42 6.14 10.89
C LEU A 37 -13.18 7.67 10.90
N SER A 38 -13.12 8.26 12.09
CA SER A 38 -13.03 9.73 12.24
C SER A 38 -11.61 10.29 12.14
N LEU A 39 -10.59 9.45 12.42
CA LEU A 39 -9.20 9.89 12.59
C LEU A 39 -8.35 9.83 11.30
N ALA A 40 -8.92 9.40 10.17
CA ALA A 40 -8.30 9.55 8.85
C ALA A 40 -8.28 11.02 8.36
N SER A 41 -8.95 11.91 9.10
CA SER A 41 -8.86 13.34 8.91
C SER A 41 -7.65 13.87 9.68
N ASN A 42 -6.59 14.31 8.99
CA ASN A 42 -6.00 15.66 9.14
C ASN A 42 -4.67 15.74 8.37
N ASN A 43 -4.60 16.76 7.49
CA ASN A 43 -3.44 17.41 6.81
C ASN A 43 -3.14 16.97 5.35
N THR A 44 -2.99 17.84 4.33
CA THR A 44 -2.89 19.33 4.23
C THR A 44 -3.06 19.80 2.76
N SER A 45 -3.33 21.11 2.57
CA SER A 45 -3.33 21.93 1.33
C SER A 45 -4.32 21.54 0.22
N ASN A 46 -5.39 22.33 0.07
CA ASN A 46 -6.57 22.18 -0.81
C ASN A 46 -7.69 21.25 -0.31
N GLY A 47 -8.13 21.36 0.94
CA GLY A 47 -9.50 21.08 1.41
C GLY A 47 -10.12 19.68 1.20
N LYS A 48 -9.50 18.79 0.42
CA LYS A 48 -10.00 17.47 0.05
C LYS A 48 -9.18 16.45 0.79
N ARG A 49 -9.81 15.84 1.80
CA ARG A 49 -9.28 14.67 2.49
C ARG A 49 -9.29 13.52 1.49
N ASN A 50 -8.11 12.98 1.17
CA ASN A 50 -8.04 11.74 0.40
C ASN A 50 -8.50 10.61 1.32
N VAL A 51 -9.74 10.18 1.12
CA VAL A 51 -10.30 8.97 1.75
C VAL A 51 -9.84 7.77 0.92
N PHE A 52 -9.29 6.77 1.59
CA PHE A 52 -8.84 5.52 0.98
C PHE A 52 -9.57 4.33 1.63
N ASN A 53 -9.90 3.33 0.83
CA ASN A 53 -10.56 2.09 1.22
C ASN A 53 -9.73 0.87 0.82
N ILE A 54 -10.06 -0.30 1.38
CA ILE A 54 -9.50 -1.57 0.95
C ILE A 54 -9.81 -1.79 -0.53
N GLY A 55 -8.80 -2.18 -1.31
CA GLY A 55 -8.91 -2.37 -2.75
C GLY A 55 -8.54 -1.14 -3.58
N ASP A 56 -8.38 0.04 -2.96
CA ASP A 56 -7.93 1.23 -3.67
C ASP A 56 -6.48 1.05 -4.14
N MET A 57 -6.26 1.39 -5.42
CA MET A 57 -4.91 1.49 -5.97
C MET A 57 -4.29 2.82 -5.56
N VAL A 58 -3.01 2.77 -5.19
CA VAL A 58 -2.26 3.93 -4.70
C VAL A 58 -0.83 3.97 -5.25
N TRP A 59 -0.27 5.17 -5.27
CA TRP A 59 1.15 5.41 -5.44
C TRP A 59 1.81 5.62 -4.07
N ALA A 60 2.90 4.91 -3.78
CA ALA A 60 3.60 4.99 -2.51
C ALA A 60 5.07 5.42 -2.67
N LYS A 61 5.47 6.49 -1.96
CA LYS A 61 6.85 6.98 -1.94
C LYS A 61 7.60 6.53 -0.68
N THR A 62 8.37 5.46 -0.79
CA THR A 62 9.13 4.87 0.34
C THR A 62 10.63 5.10 0.22
N GLY A 63 11.19 5.88 1.15
CA GLY A 63 12.65 6.10 1.23
C GLY A 63 13.29 6.56 -0.08
N LYS A 64 14.36 5.88 -0.49
CA LYS A 64 15.13 6.18 -1.72
C LYS A 64 14.58 5.50 -2.98
N TYR A 65 13.60 4.61 -2.85
CA TYR A 65 12.99 3.92 -3.98
C TYR A 65 12.17 4.88 -4.86
N PRO A 66 11.96 4.57 -6.15
CA PRO A 66 10.97 5.29 -6.95
C PRO A 66 9.58 5.20 -6.29
N VAL A 67 8.68 6.09 -6.71
CA VAL A 67 7.26 5.93 -6.38
C VAL A 67 6.80 4.58 -6.94
N TRP A 68 6.17 3.76 -6.11
CA TRP A 68 5.81 2.38 -6.45
C TRP A 68 4.29 2.18 -6.33
N PRO A 69 3.65 1.45 -7.25
CA PRO A 69 2.22 1.22 -7.17
C PRO A 69 1.89 0.12 -6.14
N GLY A 70 0.75 0.26 -5.48
CA GLY A 70 0.26 -0.73 -4.54
C GLY A 70 -1.24 -0.69 -4.36
N ILE A 71 -1.75 -1.66 -3.62
CA ILE A 71 -3.18 -1.79 -3.29
C ILE A 71 -3.36 -1.74 -1.78
N VAL A 72 -4.36 -0.99 -1.32
CA VAL A 72 -4.72 -0.92 0.09
C VAL A 72 -5.33 -2.25 0.52
N ILE A 73 -4.75 -2.87 1.55
CA ILE A 73 -5.19 -4.17 2.05
C ILE A 73 -5.23 -4.20 3.57
N THR A 74 -6.06 -5.08 4.10
CA THR A 74 -6.06 -5.37 5.53
C THR A 74 -4.77 -6.08 5.94
N ASP A 75 -4.15 -5.60 7.02
CA ASP A 75 -3.02 -6.28 7.66
C ASP A 75 -3.50 -7.59 8.30
N PRO A 76 -2.93 -8.76 7.95
CA PRO A 76 -3.39 -10.04 8.49
C PRO A 76 -3.19 -10.17 10.00
N GLU A 77 -2.25 -9.43 10.58
CA GLU A 77 -1.96 -9.51 12.02
C GLU A 77 -2.93 -8.68 12.86
N THR A 78 -3.23 -7.45 12.40
CA THR A 78 -4.09 -6.52 13.15
C THR A 78 -5.53 -6.46 12.66
N ASN A 79 -5.82 -7.06 11.50
CA ASN A 79 -7.09 -6.97 10.80
C ASN A 79 -7.53 -5.52 10.51
N LYS A 80 -6.56 -4.60 10.34
CA LYS A 80 -6.78 -3.18 10.03
C LYS A 80 -6.04 -2.79 8.75
N PHE A 81 -6.60 -1.87 7.98
CA PHE A 81 -5.92 -1.28 6.81
C PHE A 81 -5.43 0.15 7.08
N SER A 82 -5.91 0.80 8.13
CA SER A 82 -5.49 2.12 8.59
C SER A 82 -5.14 2.08 10.08
N LYS A 83 -4.20 2.93 10.51
CA LYS A 83 -3.87 3.12 11.93
C LYS A 83 -3.16 4.44 12.16
N ASN A 84 -3.19 4.92 13.40
CA ASN A 84 -2.35 6.01 13.85
C ASN A 84 -1.17 5.47 14.68
N LYS A 85 0.06 5.74 14.23
CA LYS A 85 1.28 5.43 14.99
C LYS A 85 1.92 6.74 15.43
N ASN A 86 1.97 7.00 16.73
CA ASN A 86 2.49 8.26 17.29
C ASN A 86 1.84 9.49 16.64
N MET A 87 0.50 9.50 16.57
CA MET A 87 -0.30 10.55 15.90
C MET A 87 -0.05 10.73 14.39
N VAL A 88 0.69 9.80 13.75
CA VAL A 88 0.89 9.81 12.30
C VAL A 88 -0.06 8.79 11.66
N PRO A 89 -0.97 9.21 10.77
CA PRO A 89 -1.83 8.29 10.05
C PRO A 89 -1.02 7.46 9.05
N MET A 90 -1.32 6.17 9.02
CA MET A 90 -0.68 5.18 8.18
C MET A 90 -1.71 4.29 7.51
N LEU A 91 -1.44 3.88 6.28
CA LEU A 91 -2.19 2.84 5.57
C LEU A 91 -1.33 1.61 5.38
N HIS A 92 -1.97 0.45 5.44
CA HIS A 92 -1.37 -0.82 5.10
C HIS A 92 -1.62 -1.11 3.63
N ILE A 93 -0.53 -1.34 2.89
CA ILE A 93 -0.58 -1.60 1.47
C ILE A 93 0.23 -2.84 1.10
N TYR A 94 -0.13 -3.45 -0.01
CA TYR A 94 0.64 -4.45 -0.74
C TYR A 94 1.24 -3.80 -1.98
N TYR A 95 2.54 -3.99 -2.21
CA TYR A 95 3.22 -3.45 -3.39
C TYR A 95 3.05 -4.40 -4.59
N CYS A 96 2.60 -3.86 -5.72
CA CYS A 96 2.51 -4.61 -6.98
C CYS A 96 3.91 -5.07 -7.42
N ASN A 97 4.02 -6.31 -7.88
CA ASN A 97 5.25 -6.94 -8.38
C ASN A 97 6.53 -6.70 -7.53
N ASP A 98 6.41 -6.57 -6.20
CA ASP A 98 7.56 -6.41 -5.30
C ASP A 98 7.69 -7.56 -4.30
N ALA A 99 7.73 -8.79 -4.81
CA ALA A 99 7.99 -10.01 -4.04
C ALA A 99 7.10 -10.14 -2.79
N TYR A 100 5.81 -9.85 -2.95
CA TYR A 100 4.79 -9.93 -1.91
C TYR A 100 5.00 -9.00 -0.70
N LYS A 101 5.78 -7.91 -0.87
CA LYS A 101 6.02 -6.98 0.22
C LYS A 101 4.75 -6.23 0.60
N ARG A 102 4.53 -6.15 1.92
CA ARG A 102 3.47 -5.38 2.57
C ARG A 102 4.10 -4.41 3.54
N ASN A 103 3.52 -3.22 3.70
CA ASN A 103 4.03 -2.27 4.67
C ASN A 103 2.97 -1.28 5.12
N TRP A 104 3.19 -0.75 6.33
CA TRP A 104 2.49 0.43 6.83
C TRP A 104 3.20 1.69 6.33
N ILE A 105 2.54 2.47 5.50
CA ILE A 105 3.08 3.68 4.88
C ILE A 105 2.35 4.90 5.42
N LYS A 106 3.09 5.97 5.72
CA LYS A 106 2.51 7.21 6.22
C LYS A 106 1.60 7.80 5.15
N MET A 107 0.41 8.28 5.52
CA MET A 107 -0.56 8.83 4.58
C MET A 107 0.03 9.91 3.68
N LYS A 108 0.90 10.77 4.21
CA LYS A 108 1.61 11.82 3.45
C LYS A 108 2.55 11.32 2.34
N GLN A 109 2.86 10.02 2.32
CA GLN A 109 3.69 9.37 1.31
C GLN A 109 2.85 8.58 0.31
N ILE A 110 1.53 8.70 0.38
CA ILE A 110 0.57 7.99 -0.45
C ILE A 110 -0.22 9.02 -1.26
N SER A 111 -0.35 8.74 -2.56
CA SER A 111 -1.22 9.47 -3.47
C SER A 111 -2.19 8.50 -4.13
N LYS A 112 -3.31 9.01 -4.64
CA LYS A 112 -4.22 8.20 -5.46
C LYS A 112 -3.48 7.67 -6.67
N PHE A 113 -3.79 6.44 -7.06
CA PHE A 113 -3.25 5.88 -8.29
C PHE A 113 -3.76 6.65 -9.51
N SER A 114 -2.82 6.91 -10.40
CA SER A 114 -2.96 7.56 -11.70
C SER A 114 -2.26 6.69 -12.74
N GLY A 115 -2.51 6.94 -14.03
CA GLY A 115 -1.86 6.17 -15.09
C GLY A 115 -0.35 6.39 -15.12
N LYS A 116 0.37 5.48 -15.80
CA LYS A 116 1.81 5.58 -15.99
C LYS A 116 2.28 6.94 -16.50
N GLU A 117 1.60 7.47 -17.52
CA GLU A 117 1.98 8.73 -18.16
C GLU A 117 1.82 9.91 -17.19
N GLU A 118 0.74 9.92 -16.42
CA GLU A 118 0.42 10.95 -15.44
C GLU A 118 1.45 10.98 -14.31
N ILE A 119 1.79 9.83 -13.71
CA ILE A 119 2.77 9.80 -12.62
C ILE A 119 4.19 10.17 -13.10
N LEU A 120 4.53 9.87 -14.36
CA LEU A 120 5.83 10.25 -14.94
C LEU A 120 5.89 11.76 -15.23
N ALA A 121 4.77 12.38 -15.58
CA ALA A 121 4.66 13.83 -15.71
C ALA A 121 4.72 14.54 -14.34
N GLU A 122 4.03 14.01 -13.34
CA GLU A 122 4.03 14.55 -11.97
C GLU A 122 5.38 14.39 -11.27
N VAL A 123 6.06 13.26 -11.47
CA VAL A 123 7.32 12.93 -10.81
C VAL A 123 8.38 12.47 -11.82
N PRO A 124 8.96 13.39 -12.61
CA PRO A 124 9.97 13.05 -13.63
C PRO A 124 11.21 12.34 -13.07
N LYS A 125 11.49 12.55 -11.78
CA LYS A 125 12.60 11.90 -11.06
C LYS A 125 12.49 10.37 -11.04
N ILE A 126 11.31 9.79 -11.23
CA ILE A 126 11.14 8.34 -11.34
C ILE A 126 12.06 7.77 -12.42
N LEU A 127 12.15 8.42 -13.58
CA LEU A 127 12.96 7.97 -14.72
C LEU A 127 14.44 7.80 -14.37
N THR A 128 14.99 8.73 -13.59
CA THR A 128 16.38 8.65 -13.13
C THR A 128 16.56 7.58 -12.05
N GLN A 129 15.57 7.39 -11.17
CA GLN A 129 15.57 6.37 -10.13
C GLN A 129 15.44 4.94 -10.68
N ILE A 130 14.72 4.75 -11.78
CA ILE A 130 14.56 3.46 -12.47
C ILE A 130 15.57 3.25 -13.60
N SER A 131 16.66 4.02 -13.65
CA SER A 131 17.68 3.95 -14.70
C SER A 131 18.32 2.55 -14.85
N ARG A 132 18.39 1.77 -13.77
CA ARG A 132 18.92 0.40 -13.80
C ARG A 132 17.93 -0.56 -14.47
N SER A 133 18.41 -1.31 -15.47
CA SER A 133 17.59 -2.20 -16.32
C SER A 133 16.65 -3.14 -15.53
N LYS A 134 17.18 -3.88 -14.55
CA LYS A 134 16.36 -4.79 -13.73
C LYS A 134 15.27 -4.08 -12.93
N LEU A 135 15.56 -2.90 -12.40
CA LEU A 135 14.60 -2.11 -11.64
C LEU A 135 13.53 -1.50 -12.55
N LYS A 136 13.94 -1.04 -13.74
CA LYS A 136 13.03 -0.55 -14.78
C LYS A 136 12.00 -1.60 -15.18
N ILE A 137 12.45 -2.83 -15.43
CA ILE A 137 11.56 -3.95 -15.79
C ILE A 137 10.56 -4.22 -14.67
N LYS A 138 11.03 -4.34 -13.42
CA LYS A 138 10.15 -4.57 -12.27
C LYS A 138 9.13 -3.46 -12.08
N TRP A 139 9.57 -2.21 -12.21
CA TRP A 139 8.69 -1.05 -12.07
C TRP A 139 7.61 -1.06 -13.16
N ASN A 140 7.98 -1.26 -14.43
CA ASN A 140 7.01 -1.35 -15.51
C ASN A 140 5.97 -2.46 -15.28
N GLN A 141 6.40 -3.66 -14.88
CA GLN A 141 5.51 -4.77 -14.56
C GLN A 141 4.59 -4.44 -13.37
N ALA A 142 5.10 -3.74 -12.35
CA ALA A 142 4.30 -3.30 -11.21
C ALA A 142 3.21 -2.31 -11.63
N VAL A 143 3.52 -1.40 -12.55
CA VAL A 143 2.55 -0.43 -13.08
C VAL A 143 1.49 -1.11 -13.94
N GLU A 144 1.89 -2.04 -14.81
CA GLU A 144 0.95 -2.83 -15.63
C GLU A 144 -0.01 -3.66 -14.77
N GLU A 145 0.51 -4.34 -13.73
CA GLU A 145 -0.33 -5.04 -12.75
C GLU A 145 -1.33 -4.09 -12.08
N ALA A 146 -0.87 -2.89 -11.69
CA ALA A 146 -1.70 -1.91 -11.02
C ALA A 146 -2.80 -1.32 -11.92
N GLU A 147 -2.48 -1.05 -13.20
CA GLU A 147 -3.45 -0.59 -14.19
C GLU A 147 -4.52 -1.64 -14.46
N PHE A 148 -4.12 -2.91 -14.58
CA PHE A 148 -5.05 -4.03 -14.72
C PHE A 148 -5.99 -4.15 -13.51
N LEU A 149 -5.45 -4.10 -12.28
CA LEU A 149 -6.25 -4.14 -11.05
C LEU A 149 -7.19 -2.93 -10.94
N ALA A 150 -6.71 -1.73 -11.29
CA ALA A 150 -7.51 -0.51 -11.28
C ALA A 150 -8.68 -0.57 -12.27
N ALA A 151 -8.48 -1.18 -13.44
CA ALA A 151 -9.52 -1.37 -14.44
C ALA A 151 -10.60 -2.37 -14.01
N MET A 152 -10.23 -3.40 -13.24
CA MET A 152 -11.19 -4.41 -12.74
C MET A 152 -12.10 -3.91 -11.61
N ASN A 153 -11.70 -2.84 -10.91
CA ASN A 153 -12.46 -2.26 -9.79
C ASN A 153 -13.33 -1.05 -10.21
N ARG A 154 -13.43 -0.74 -11.51
CA ARG A 154 -14.37 0.24 -12.06
C ARG A 154 -15.68 -0.42 -12.47
#